data_AF-A0A931VNW9-F1
#
_entry.id   AF-A0A931VNW9-F1
#
_cell.length_a   1.000
_cell.length_b   1.000
_cell.length_c   1.000
_cell.angle_alpha   90.00
_cell.angle_beta   90.00
_cell.angle_gamma   90.00
#
_symmetry.space_group_name_H-M   'P 1'
#
loop_
_entity.id
_entity.type
_entity.pdbx_description
1 polymer ?
#
loop_
_entity_poly.entity_id
_entity_poly.type
_entity_poly.pdbx_seq_one_letter_code
_entity_poly.pdbx_strand_id
1 'polypeptide(L)'
;LRRLLLRRLLLRFNLLRFDPVVDFDAAARVYRTCRRVGVTPRGMVDCMIASVAHRHGTKLLALDADLDRVADVIGIEMDKA
;
A
#
# COMPACT_ATOMS: atom_id res chain seq x y z
N LEU A 1 -6.13 -28.21 -0.55
CA LEU A 1 -5.45 -27.97 0.74
C LEU A 1 -4.65 -26.67 0.81
N ARG A 2 -3.67 -26.41 -0.07
CA ARG A 2 -2.74 -25.25 0.00
C ARG A 2 -3.43 -23.87 0.18
N ARG A 3 -4.52 -23.61 -0.54
CA ARG A 3 -5.29 -22.34 -0.45
C ARG A 3 -5.92 -22.11 0.93
N LEU A 4 -6.39 -23.17 1.60
CA LEU A 4 -7.02 -23.08 2.92
C LEU A 4 -5.98 -22.76 4.00
N LEU A 5 -4.79 -23.37 3.90
CA LEU A 5 -3.67 -23.09 4.80
C LEU A 5 -3.20 -21.64 4.69
N LEU A 6 -3.05 -21.13 3.45
CA LEU A 6 -2.67 -19.74 3.22
C LEU A 6 -3.71 -18.77 3.78
N ARG A 7 -5.01 -19.02 3.53
CA ARG A 7 -6.08 -18.19 4.08
C ARG A 7 -6.06 -18.19 5.61
N ARG A 8 -5.87 -19.36 6.25
CA ARG A 8 -5.76 -19.45 7.70
C ARG A 8 -4.56 -18.69 8.24
N LEU A 9 -3.41 -18.75 7.57
CA LEU A 9 -2.21 -17.99 7.95
C LEU A 9 -2.46 -16.48 7.88
N LEU A 10 -3.00 -15.98 6.77
CA LEU A 10 -3.25 -14.54 6.57
C LEU A 10 -4.30 -13.99 7.53
N LEU A 11 -5.31 -14.79 7.91
CA LEU A 11 -6.35 -14.39 8.87
C LEU A 11 -5.87 -14.31 10.33
N ARG A 12 -4.60 -14.65 10.63
CA ARG A 12 -4.02 -14.45 11.97
C ARG A 12 -3.59 -13.01 12.24
N PHE A 13 -3.47 -12.20 11.20
CA PHE A 13 -3.05 -10.80 11.32
C PHE A 13 -4.27 -9.87 11.43
N ASN A 14 -4.06 -8.70 12.02
CA ASN A 14 -5.06 -7.65 11.96
C ASN A 14 -5.22 -7.16 10.51
N LEU A 15 -6.45 -7.17 9.99
CA LEU A 15 -6.75 -6.71 8.65
C LEU A 15 -7.14 -5.24 8.67
N LEU A 16 -6.23 -4.37 8.23
CA LEU A 16 -6.57 -2.98 7.93
C LEU A 16 -7.51 -2.95 6.72
N ARG A 17 -8.74 -2.50 6.95
CA ARG A 17 -9.77 -2.48 5.91
C ARG A 17 -9.54 -1.33 4.95
N PHE A 18 -9.61 -1.64 3.65
CA PHE A 18 -9.81 -0.67 2.60
C PHE A 18 -11.24 -0.12 2.69
N ASP A 19 -11.37 1.19 2.76
CA ASP A 19 -12.63 1.91 2.72
C ASP A 19 -12.79 2.51 1.31
N PRO A 20 -13.71 1.98 0.48
CA PRO A 20 -13.87 2.42 -0.90
C PRO A 20 -14.14 3.92 -1.06
N VAL A 21 -14.84 4.55 -0.10
CA VAL A 21 -15.24 5.95 -0.24
C VAL A 21 -14.03 6.87 -0.14
N VAL A 22 -13.10 6.57 0.76
CA VAL A 22 -11.94 7.43 1.01
C VAL A 22 -10.69 6.95 0.29
N ASP A 23 -10.46 5.63 0.21
CA ASP A 23 -9.18 5.10 -0.26
C ASP A 23 -9.07 5.06 -1.79
N PHE A 24 -10.18 5.03 -2.54
CA PHE A 24 -10.09 5.14 -3.99
C PHE A 24 -9.63 6.53 -4.44
N ASP A 25 -10.20 7.59 -3.87
CA ASP A 25 -9.75 8.95 -4.19
C ASP A 25 -8.31 9.19 -3.70
N ALA A 26 -7.99 8.74 -2.48
CA ALA A 26 -6.64 8.83 -1.95
C ALA A 26 -5.63 8.03 -2.80
N ALA A 27 -5.95 6.82 -3.25
CA ALA A 27 -5.10 6.07 -4.18
C ALA A 27 -4.89 6.81 -5.52
N ALA A 28 -5.95 7.40 -6.08
CA ALA A 28 -5.83 8.20 -7.30
C ALA A 28 -4.96 9.45 -7.07
N ARG A 29 -5.04 10.08 -5.89
CA ARG A 29 -4.16 11.18 -5.48
C ARG A 29 -2.72 10.73 -5.33
N VAL A 30 -2.46 9.57 -4.73
CA VAL A 30 -1.12 8.97 -4.65
C VAL A 30 -0.55 8.79 -6.06
N TYR A 31 -1.29 8.15 -6.95
CA TYR A 31 -0.86 7.93 -8.33
C TYR A 31 -0.49 9.25 -9.04
N ARG A 32 -1.36 10.26 -8.98
CA ARG A 32 -1.11 11.57 -9.59
C ARG A 32 0.09 12.28 -8.96
N THR A 33 0.30 12.14 -7.66
CA THR A 33 1.40 12.79 -6.93
C THR A 33 2.72 12.16 -7.29
N CYS A 34 2.81 10.82 -7.31
CA CYS A 34 3.99 10.10 -7.80
C CYS A 34 4.34 10.52 -9.22
N ARG A 35 3.36 10.51 -10.14
CA ARG A 35 3.63 10.86 -11.55
C ARG A 35 4.12 12.29 -11.73
N ARG A 36 3.64 13.23 -10.91
CA ARG A 36 4.07 14.64 -10.96
C ARG A 36 5.56 14.80 -10.66
N VAL A 37 6.14 13.90 -9.87
CA VAL A 37 7.56 13.91 -9.49
C VAL A 37 8.38 12.85 -10.23
N GLY A 38 7.86 12.28 -11.32
CA GLY A 38 8.57 11.30 -12.14
C GLY A 38 8.57 9.87 -11.59
N VAL A 39 7.88 9.59 -10.48
CA VAL A 39 7.71 8.24 -9.94
C VAL A 39 6.47 7.61 -10.55
N THR A 40 6.60 6.43 -11.16
CA THR A 40 5.45 5.70 -11.73
C THR A 40 5.19 4.44 -10.91
N PRO A 41 4.11 4.37 -10.11
CA PRO A 41 3.72 3.14 -9.42
C PRO A 41 3.47 2.01 -10.42
N ARG A 42 3.76 0.75 -10.05
CA ARG A 42 3.55 -0.41 -10.96
C ARG A 42 2.07 -0.61 -11.28
N GLY A 43 1.20 -0.27 -10.34
CA GLY A 43 -0.24 -0.27 -10.58
C GLY A 43 -1.05 0.47 -9.52
N MET A 44 -2.36 0.49 -9.74
CA MET A 44 -3.29 1.12 -8.80
C MET A 44 -3.32 0.41 -7.45
N VAL A 45 -3.01 -0.89 -7.41
CA VAL A 45 -2.96 -1.67 -6.17
C VAL A 45 -1.90 -1.13 -5.20
N ASP A 46 -0.74 -0.71 -5.69
CA ASP A 46 0.30 -0.10 -4.86
C ASP A 46 -0.19 1.20 -4.23
N CYS A 47 -0.92 2.01 -5.01
CA CYS A 47 -1.51 3.25 -4.53
C CYS A 47 -2.62 3.00 -3.50
N MET A 48 -3.40 1.92 -3.67
CA MET A 48 -4.43 1.49 -2.71
C MET A 48 -3.80 1.00 -1.39
N ILE A 49 -2.72 0.23 -1.47
CA ILE A 49 -1.96 -0.22 -0.29
C ILE A 49 -1.36 1.00 0.44
N ALA A 50 -0.72 1.92 -0.30
CA ALA A 50 -0.17 3.15 0.25
C ALA A 50 -1.25 4.04 0.89
N SER A 51 -2.44 4.15 0.29
CA SER A 51 -3.58 4.89 0.86
C SER A 51 -3.98 4.33 2.22
N VAL A 52 -4.15 3.01 2.33
CA VAL A 52 -4.51 2.36 3.60
C VAL A 52 -3.40 2.59 4.63
N ALA A 53 -2.15 2.36 4.25
CA ALA A 53 -1.03 2.54 5.18
C ALA A 53 -0.93 3.99 5.69
N HIS A 54 -1.07 4.97 4.81
CA HIS A 54 -1.05 6.38 5.17
C HIS A 54 -2.22 6.75 6.10
N ARG A 55 -3.45 6.31 5.78
CA ARG A 55 -4.65 6.60 6.59
C ARG A 55 -4.57 5.99 7.99
N HIS A 56 -3.96 4.82 8.13
CA HIS A 56 -3.79 4.13 9.42
C HIS A 56 -2.46 4.48 10.13
N GLY A 57 -1.59 5.30 9.52
CA GLY A 57 -0.30 5.66 10.09
C GLY A 57 0.65 4.46 10.26
N THR A 58 0.56 3.47 9.38
CA THR A 58 1.36 2.24 9.47
C THR A 58 2.50 2.20 8.47
N LYS A 59 3.54 1.45 8.80
CA LYS A 59 4.68 1.21 7.90
C LYS A 59 4.32 0.25 6.77
N LEU A 60 5.04 0.33 5.66
CA LEU A 60 4.95 -0.64 4.57
C LEU A 60 6.08 -1.65 4.66
N LEU A 61 5.76 -2.94 4.58
CA LEU A 61 6.74 -3.99 4.38
C LEU A 61 6.63 -4.49 2.94
N ALA A 62 7.71 -4.35 2.17
CA ALA A 62 7.74 -4.81 0.79
C ALA A 62 9.14 -5.27 0.38
N LEU A 63 9.14 -6.16 -0.63
CA LEU A 63 10.33 -6.49 -1.40
C LEU A 63 10.09 -5.97 -2.82
N ASP A 64 10.01 -4.64 -2.94
CA ASP A 64 9.63 -3.96 -4.18
C ASP A 64 10.18 -2.53 -4.28
N ALA A 65 11.17 -2.37 -5.17
CA ALA A 65 11.77 -1.14 -5.67
C ALA A 65 10.81 0.05 -5.88
N ASP A 66 9.64 -0.25 -6.45
CA ASP A 66 8.66 0.76 -6.82
C ASP A 66 7.85 1.22 -5.60
N LEU A 67 7.55 0.32 -4.67
CA LEU A 67 6.78 0.67 -3.47
C LEU A 67 7.58 1.52 -2.49
N ASP A 68 8.90 1.32 -2.40
CA ASP A 68 9.80 2.19 -1.64
C ASP A 68 9.71 3.64 -2.15
N ARG A 69 9.79 3.83 -3.47
CA ARG A 69 9.67 5.16 -4.10
C ARG A 69 8.28 5.77 -3.90
N VAL A 70 7.22 4.98 -3.92
CA VAL A 70 5.87 5.45 -3.61
C VAL A 70 5.77 5.90 -2.16
N ALA A 71 6.34 5.12 -1.22
CA ALA A 71 6.34 5.42 0.19
C ALA A 71 7.06 6.75 0.48
N ASP A 72 8.22 6.97 -0.14
CA ASP A 72 8.97 8.23 -0.05
C ASP A 72 8.15 9.44 -0.49
N VAL A 73 7.44 9.34 -1.62
CA VAL A 73 6.62 10.44 -2.15
C VAL A 73 5.43 10.78 -1.23
N ILE A 74 4.85 9.77 -0.58
CA ILE A 74 3.65 9.93 0.26
C ILE A 74 4.01 10.14 1.74
N GLY A 75 5.29 9.99 2.11
CA GLY A 75 5.76 10.10 3.48
C GLY A 75 5.32 8.92 4.35
N ILE A 76 5.35 7.70 3.81
CA ILE A 76 5.09 6.47 4.55
C ILE A 76 6.44 5.83 4.90
N GLU A 77 6.63 5.43 6.16
CA GLU A 77 7.85 4.75 6.57
C GLU A 77 7.87 3.30 6.05
N MET A 78 9.01 2.85 5.54
CA MET A 78 9.24 1.44 5.22
C MET A 78 9.69 0.67 6.46
N ASP A 79 9.15 -0.54 6.63
CA ASP A 79 9.62 -1.49 7.63
C ASP A 79 10.95 -2.14 7.18
N LYS A 80 11.86 -2.36 8.13
CA LYS A 80 13.23 -2.84 7.87
C LYS A 80 13.41 -4.36 8.03
N ALA A 81 12.32 -5.11 8.25
CA ALA A 81 12.23 -6.56 8.50
C ALA A 81 13.52 -7.40 8.37
#